data_AF-A0AAE9YL06-F1
#
_entry.id   AF-A0AAE9YL06-F1
#
_cell.length_a   1.000
_cell.length_b   1.000
_cell.length_c   1.000
_cell.angle_alpha   90.00
_cell.angle_beta   90.00
_cell.angle_gamma   90.00
#
_symmetry.space_group_name_H-M   'P 1'
#
loop_
_entity.id
_entity.type
_entity.pdbx_description
1 polymer ?
#
loop_
_entity_poly.entity_id
_entity_poly.type
_entity_poly.pdbx_seq_one_letter_code
_entity_poly.pdbx_strand_id
1 'polypeptide(L)'
;MQNQPVAGGVGTEATSSAHMSREATISLVMRVLGERDTILDDGVREQAASIEAANQQIVAANKMSQLTNIGANNAGLTVGEMDDFSDADYPDFTTSKLSNGDDFIDFGDGTGVVIERSGDNRSWKMVEYDPAEQRAEGADPTFTNSTRVWGDPHVDEGDDDSVDFDFNEQSTFITPTGVKITVETAPYGNSGATVTDNLYISRGDDQAVVTGLSDNANGGGQGNDFLDVASDGSLFDDATKNDGTIFVTNNGDMSDWAALNGDDISGGIKVAQTEVTEEITTLPLTDKNKEMLTKAGLDPADYTEGGALVLTSTEMASVKTAMESLFTIEATPENIALLEEMGADISTLQYGSALVFTPAEKENLAQMSSDYVDSLTSRSQTELIALQSLMNKYDENVKQQTNMLSTAHGENDSIIGNTRI
;
A
#
# COMPACT_ATOMS: atom_id res chain seq x y z
N MET A 1 40.25 69.74 86.23
CA MET A 1 40.19 68.31 86.59
C MET A 1 39.09 67.66 85.79
N GLN A 2 39.37 66.49 85.23
CA GLN A 2 38.51 65.65 84.40
C GLN A 2 37.24 65.20 85.16
N ASN A 3 36.09 65.14 84.49
CA ASN A 3 35.40 63.85 84.26
C ASN A 3 34.27 63.98 83.21
N GLN A 4 34.10 62.89 82.48
CA GLN A 4 33.34 62.72 81.22
C GLN A 4 31.81 62.80 81.34
N PRO A 5 31.09 63.02 80.22
CA PRO A 5 29.63 62.90 80.17
C PRO A 5 29.18 61.43 80.09
N VAL A 6 28.09 61.12 80.77
CA VAL A 6 27.38 59.83 80.68
C VAL A 6 26.57 59.82 79.38
N ALA A 7 26.90 58.92 78.47
CA ALA A 7 26.08 58.60 77.30
C ALA A 7 24.87 57.75 77.76
N GLY A 8 23.68 58.35 77.74
CA GLY A 8 22.41 57.65 77.88
C GLY A 8 22.02 56.98 76.57
N GLY A 9 21.64 55.70 76.64
CA GLY A 9 21.45 54.81 75.52
C GLY A 9 20.37 55.24 74.52
N VAL A 10 20.71 55.07 73.24
CA VAL A 10 19.80 54.99 72.10
C VAL A 10 20.17 53.67 71.40
N GLY A 11 19.35 52.63 71.52
CA GLY A 11 19.74 51.33 70.94
C GLY A 11 18.69 50.23 70.82
N THR A 12 17.50 50.35 71.43
CA THR A 12 16.57 49.21 71.52
C THR A 12 15.23 49.36 70.80
N GLU A 13 14.79 50.56 70.42
CA GLU A 13 13.47 50.75 69.78
C GLU A 13 13.51 50.76 68.24
N ALA A 14 14.64 51.13 67.63
CA ALA A 14 14.76 51.19 66.16
C ALA A 14 14.87 49.78 65.51
N THR A 15 15.33 48.78 66.27
CA THR A 15 15.56 47.41 65.76
C THR A 15 14.28 46.56 65.76
N SER A 16 13.35 46.77 66.70
CA SER A 16 12.12 45.95 66.76
C SER A 16 11.08 46.37 65.70
N SER A 17 10.97 47.67 65.41
CA SER A 17 10.06 48.21 64.37
C SER A 17 10.51 47.79 62.96
N ALA A 18 11.82 47.80 62.70
CA ALA A 18 12.39 47.32 61.43
C ALA A 18 12.18 45.79 61.25
N HIS A 19 12.28 45.01 62.33
CA HIS A 19 12.03 43.57 62.31
C HIS A 19 10.56 43.22 62.08
N MET A 20 9.62 43.89 62.77
CA MET A 20 8.18 43.69 62.56
C MET A 20 7.72 44.03 61.13
N SER A 21 8.28 45.09 60.55
CA SER A 21 8.04 45.48 59.15
C SER A 21 8.54 44.40 58.17
N ARG A 22 9.66 43.75 58.50
CA ARG A 22 10.28 42.70 57.68
C ARG A 22 9.56 41.36 57.79
N GLU A 23 9.10 40.96 58.97
CA GLU A 23 8.22 39.77 59.16
C GLU A 23 6.89 39.91 58.43
N ALA A 24 6.26 41.10 58.50
CA ALA A 24 5.03 41.39 57.75
C ALA A 24 5.24 41.28 56.23
N THR A 25 6.41 41.69 55.75
CA THR A 25 6.79 41.57 54.34
C THR A 25 7.00 40.11 53.93
N ILE A 26 7.68 39.31 54.76
CA ILE A 26 7.89 37.87 54.51
C ILE A 26 6.55 37.11 54.49
N SER A 27 5.65 37.40 55.44
CA SER A 27 4.32 36.79 55.51
C SER A 27 3.46 37.15 54.28
N LEU A 28 3.50 38.41 53.84
CA LEU A 28 2.80 38.86 52.64
C LEU A 28 3.34 38.15 51.38
N VAL A 29 4.67 38.04 51.24
CA VAL A 29 5.31 37.36 50.11
C VAL A 29 4.97 35.88 50.10
N MET A 30 4.99 35.19 51.25
CA MET A 30 4.56 33.79 51.32
C MET A 30 3.10 33.58 50.91
N ARG A 31 2.20 34.48 51.32
CA ARG A 31 0.79 34.44 50.88
C ARG A 31 0.65 34.60 49.37
N VAL A 32 1.35 35.58 48.79
CA VAL A 32 1.34 35.82 47.33
C VAL A 32 1.92 34.63 46.57
N LEU A 33 2.99 34.01 47.08
CA LEU A 33 3.58 32.81 46.46
C LEU A 33 2.64 31.60 46.54
N GLY A 34 1.87 31.44 47.63
CA GLY A 34 0.86 30.39 47.76
C GLY A 34 -0.37 30.61 46.86
N GLU A 35 -0.84 31.85 46.70
CA GLU A 35 -1.88 32.18 45.72
C GLU A 35 -1.39 31.91 44.28
N ARG A 36 -0.15 32.28 43.97
CA ARG A 36 0.50 31.97 42.69
C ARG A 36 0.67 30.47 42.48
N ASP A 37 0.92 29.69 43.52
CA ASP A 37 1.03 28.24 43.46
C ASP A 37 -0.29 27.59 43.02
N THR A 38 -1.41 28.05 43.61
CA THR A 38 -2.76 27.58 43.26
C THR A 38 -3.08 27.88 41.80
N ILE A 39 -2.79 29.10 41.33
CA ILE A 39 -3.03 29.50 39.93
C ILE A 39 -2.17 28.68 38.95
N LEU A 40 -0.92 28.40 39.31
CA LEU A 40 -0.02 27.61 38.45
C LEU A 40 -0.45 26.14 38.42
N ASP A 41 -0.88 25.56 39.55
CA ASP A 41 -1.40 24.19 39.61
C ASP A 41 -2.70 24.05 38.80
N ASP A 42 -3.64 24.98 38.95
CA ASP A 42 -4.86 25.03 38.13
C ASP A 42 -4.53 25.13 36.63
N GLY A 43 -3.58 25.99 36.26
CA GLY A 43 -3.13 26.13 34.87
C GLY A 43 -2.43 24.88 34.31
N VAL A 44 -1.63 24.18 35.12
CA VAL A 44 -1.01 22.89 34.74
C VAL A 44 -2.08 21.83 34.50
N ARG A 45 -3.10 21.74 35.35
CA ARG A 45 -4.21 20.77 35.21
C ARG A 45 -5.07 21.06 34.00
N GLU A 46 -5.43 22.32 33.76
CA GLU A 46 -6.20 22.73 32.58
C GLU A 46 -5.44 22.42 31.28
N GLN A 47 -4.14 22.73 31.23
CA GLN A 47 -3.30 22.45 30.07
C GLN A 47 -3.13 20.94 29.84
N ALA A 48 -2.95 20.14 30.90
CA ALA A 48 -2.87 18.69 30.81
C ALA A 48 -4.18 18.05 30.31
N ALA A 49 -5.33 18.56 30.73
CA ALA A 49 -6.63 18.10 30.27
C ALA A 49 -6.85 18.43 28.78
N SER A 50 -6.39 19.59 28.31
CA SER A 50 -6.44 19.96 26.89
C SER A 50 -5.57 19.02 26.03
N ILE A 51 -4.36 18.68 26.51
CA ILE A 51 -3.47 17.73 25.82
C ILE A 51 -4.10 16.33 25.78
N GLU A 52 -4.74 15.88 26.88
CA GLU A 52 -5.43 14.59 26.91
C GLU A 52 -6.60 14.55 25.91
N ALA A 53 -7.41 15.60 25.85
CA ALA A 53 -8.50 15.72 24.88
C ALA A 53 -7.98 15.71 23.44
N ALA A 54 -6.92 16.47 23.13
CA ALA A 54 -6.27 16.46 21.83
C ALA A 54 -5.71 15.08 21.47
N ASN A 55 -5.10 14.37 22.42
CA ASN A 55 -4.60 13.00 22.19
C ASN A 55 -5.73 12.00 21.94
N GLN A 56 -6.86 12.11 22.65
CA GLN A 56 -8.05 11.28 22.38
C GLN A 56 -8.61 11.55 20.98
N GLN A 57 -8.64 12.82 20.55
CA GLN A 57 -9.01 13.20 19.18
C GLN A 57 -8.01 12.68 18.15
N ILE A 58 -6.70 12.69 18.43
CA ILE A 58 -5.68 12.08 17.55
C ILE A 58 -5.91 10.58 17.44
N VAL A 59 -6.25 9.88 18.52
CA VAL A 59 -6.57 8.44 18.47
C VAL A 59 -7.83 8.19 17.63
N ALA A 60 -8.88 9.01 17.79
CA ALA A 60 -10.09 8.90 17.00
C ALA A 60 -9.86 9.25 15.52
N ALA A 61 -9.14 10.32 15.23
CA ALA A 61 -8.75 10.74 13.89
C ALA A 61 -7.78 9.76 13.23
N ASN A 62 -6.89 9.12 13.98
CA ASN A 62 -6.05 8.03 13.48
C ASN A 62 -6.89 6.77 13.23
N LYS A 63 -7.90 6.50 14.06
CA LYS A 63 -8.85 5.41 13.82
C LYS A 63 -9.72 5.70 12.59
N MET A 64 -10.06 6.97 12.34
CA MET A 64 -10.79 7.40 11.14
C MET A 64 -9.90 7.47 9.91
N SER A 65 -8.65 7.93 10.03
CA SER A 65 -7.61 7.83 9.00
C SER A 65 -7.35 6.39 8.65
N GLN A 66 -7.31 5.51 9.67
CA GLN A 66 -7.36 4.08 9.48
C GLN A 66 -8.65 3.72 8.75
N LEU A 67 -9.86 4.10 9.14
CA LEU A 67 -11.11 3.77 8.43
C LEU A 67 -11.26 4.40 7.01
N THR A 68 -10.66 5.54 6.70
CA THR A 68 -10.60 6.12 5.35
C THR A 68 -9.47 5.51 4.54
N ASN A 69 -8.42 5.04 5.20
CA ASN A 69 -7.43 4.12 4.64
C ASN A 69 -7.92 2.64 4.66
N ILE A 70 -9.08 2.38 5.24
CA ILE A 70 -9.54 1.05 5.59
C ILE A 70 -11.08 1.11 5.62
N GLY A 71 -11.67 1.30 4.43
CA GLY A 71 -12.95 0.67 4.09
C GLY A 71 -12.85 -0.85 4.05
N ALA A 72 -11.79 -1.39 4.61
CA ALA A 72 -11.47 -2.78 4.70
C ALA A 72 -11.41 -3.28 6.15
N ASN A 73 -11.91 -2.55 7.15
CA ASN A 73 -11.89 -2.99 8.55
C ASN A 73 -13.09 -3.88 8.89
N ASN A 74 -14.14 -3.84 8.05
CA ASN A 74 -15.14 -4.93 8.04
C ASN A 74 -14.62 -6.18 7.31
N ALA A 75 -13.45 -6.10 6.67
CA ALA A 75 -12.91 -7.13 5.82
C ALA A 75 -11.40 -7.40 6.07
N GLY A 76 -10.76 -6.91 7.13
CA GLY A 76 -9.31 -7.04 7.36
C GLY A 76 -8.34 -6.78 6.17
N LEU A 77 -8.50 -5.72 5.37
CA LEU A 77 -7.50 -5.29 4.34
C LEU A 77 -7.08 -3.81 4.57
N THR A 78 -6.05 -3.31 3.88
CA THR A 78 -5.47 -1.95 3.96
C THR A 78 -5.54 -1.24 2.59
N VAL A 79 -5.47 0.11 2.48
CA VAL A 79 -5.50 0.83 1.16
C VAL A 79 -4.51 0.26 0.17
N GLY A 80 -3.31 -0.08 0.65
CA GLY A 80 -2.27 -0.65 -0.17
C GLY A 80 -2.70 -1.95 -0.84
N GLU A 81 -3.65 -2.69 -0.28
CA GLU A 81 -4.16 -3.96 -0.81
C GLU A 81 -5.38 -3.79 -1.76
N MET A 82 -5.99 -2.60 -1.82
CA MET A 82 -7.13 -2.30 -2.71
C MET A 82 -6.70 -1.69 -4.05
N ASP A 83 -5.63 -0.89 -4.06
CA ASP A 83 -4.97 -0.40 -5.28
C ASP A 83 -4.07 -1.48 -5.91
N ASP A 84 -3.67 -2.46 -5.10
CA ASP A 84 -2.81 -3.59 -5.44
C ASP A 84 -3.63 -4.87 -5.60
N PHE A 85 -4.56 -4.84 -6.56
CA PHE A 85 -4.86 -6.02 -7.39
C PHE A 85 -3.67 -6.33 -8.32
N SER A 86 -2.47 -5.93 -7.95
CA SER A 86 -1.29 -5.97 -8.78
C SER A 86 -0.37 -7.09 -8.33
N ASP A 87 0.57 -7.33 -9.22
CA ASP A 87 1.43 -8.48 -9.39
C ASP A 87 2.46 -8.69 -8.26
N ALA A 88 2.30 -8.01 -7.12
CA ALA A 88 3.31 -7.82 -6.08
C ALA A 88 3.81 -9.10 -5.37
N ASP A 89 3.14 -10.24 -5.60
CA ASP A 89 3.57 -11.54 -5.08
C ASP A 89 4.53 -12.27 -6.04
N TYR A 90 4.67 -11.82 -7.29
CA TYR A 90 5.56 -12.45 -8.27
C TYR A 90 6.77 -11.56 -8.62
N PRO A 91 7.93 -12.16 -8.93
CA PRO A 91 9.08 -11.41 -9.41
C PRO A 91 8.84 -10.83 -10.80
N ASP A 92 9.43 -9.64 -11.05
CA ASP A 92 9.50 -9.02 -12.37
C ASP A 92 9.98 -9.99 -13.45
N PHE A 93 9.50 -9.80 -14.67
CA PHE A 93 10.01 -10.53 -15.83
C PHE A 93 11.51 -10.30 -16.02
N THR A 94 12.26 -11.38 -16.25
CA THR A 94 13.68 -11.30 -16.58
C THR A 94 13.98 -12.01 -17.89
N THR A 95 15.12 -11.67 -18.52
CA THR A 95 15.57 -12.33 -19.74
C THR A 95 16.95 -12.94 -19.58
N SER A 96 17.14 -14.10 -20.19
CA SER A 96 18.44 -14.76 -20.27
C SER A 96 18.62 -15.47 -21.61
N LYS A 97 19.88 -15.76 -21.95
CA LYS A 97 20.22 -16.61 -23.08
C LYS A 97 20.46 -18.03 -22.59
N LEU A 98 19.73 -18.99 -23.15
CA LEU A 98 19.98 -20.40 -22.92
C LEU A 98 21.28 -20.84 -23.60
N SER A 99 21.84 -21.97 -23.18
CA SER A 99 23.12 -22.49 -23.69
C SER A 99 23.10 -22.81 -25.19
N ASN A 100 21.92 -23.06 -25.76
CA ASN A 100 21.71 -23.28 -27.19
C ASN A 100 21.57 -21.97 -28.01
N GLY A 101 21.54 -20.81 -27.34
CA GLY A 101 21.43 -19.48 -27.96
C GLY A 101 20.01 -18.89 -28.01
N ASP A 102 19.02 -19.66 -27.57
CA ASP A 102 17.62 -19.22 -27.47
C ASP A 102 17.45 -18.16 -26.37
N ASP A 103 16.44 -17.31 -26.50
CA ASP A 103 16.06 -16.41 -25.40
C ASP A 103 15.06 -17.08 -24.50
N PHE A 104 15.23 -16.87 -23.21
CA PHE A 104 14.27 -17.28 -22.20
C PHE A 104 13.79 -16.04 -21.45
N ILE A 105 12.48 -15.81 -21.53
CA ILE A 105 11.74 -14.84 -20.73
C ILE A 105 11.23 -15.60 -19.52
N ASP A 106 11.78 -15.28 -18.35
CA ASP A 106 11.45 -15.90 -17.08
C ASP A 106 10.44 -15.02 -16.35
N PHE A 107 9.27 -15.56 -16.02
CA PHE A 107 8.21 -14.84 -15.30
C PHE A 107 8.38 -14.87 -13.78
N GLY A 108 9.42 -15.55 -13.27
CA GLY A 108 9.73 -15.64 -11.85
C GLY A 108 8.77 -16.51 -11.03
N ASP A 109 7.80 -17.15 -11.69
CA ASP A 109 6.70 -17.88 -11.06
C ASP A 109 6.76 -19.41 -11.31
N GLY A 110 7.86 -19.89 -11.89
CA GLY A 110 8.00 -21.28 -12.33
C GLY A 110 7.52 -21.51 -13.77
N THR A 111 7.07 -20.47 -14.47
CA THR A 111 6.71 -20.52 -15.89
C THR A 111 7.50 -19.48 -16.70
N GLY A 112 7.54 -19.65 -18.02
CA GLY A 112 8.23 -18.72 -18.90
C GLY A 112 8.01 -19.00 -20.38
N VAL A 113 8.65 -18.20 -21.23
CA VAL A 113 8.63 -18.34 -22.69
C VAL A 113 10.03 -18.47 -23.24
N VAL A 114 10.27 -19.50 -24.05
CA VAL A 114 11.50 -19.68 -24.83
C VAL A 114 11.25 -19.25 -26.28
N ILE A 115 12.08 -18.34 -26.79
CA ILE A 115 12.08 -17.95 -28.20
C ILE A 115 13.21 -18.70 -28.90
N GLU A 116 12.87 -19.65 -29.77
CA GLU A 116 13.85 -20.48 -30.44
C GLU A 116 14.53 -19.69 -31.57
N ARG A 117 15.85 -19.50 -31.42
CA ARG A 117 16.67 -18.70 -32.35
C ARG A 117 17.24 -19.53 -33.49
N SER A 118 17.02 -20.84 -33.48
CA SER A 118 17.47 -21.78 -34.51
C SER A 118 16.34 -22.72 -34.96
N GLY A 119 16.39 -23.21 -36.20
CA GLY A 119 15.37 -24.09 -36.78
C GLY A 119 14.63 -23.47 -37.99
N ASP A 120 14.01 -24.35 -38.80
CA ASP A 120 13.08 -23.92 -39.86
C ASP A 120 11.74 -23.55 -39.20
N ASN A 121 11.10 -22.45 -39.60
CA ASN A 121 9.85 -21.93 -39.03
C ASN A 121 9.90 -21.61 -37.52
N ARG A 122 10.90 -20.78 -37.11
CA ARG A 122 11.19 -20.34 -35.72
C ARG A 122 9.96 -20.36 -34.81
N SER A 123 9.97 -21.34 -33.91
CA SER A 123 8.96 -21.61 -32.89
C SER A 123 9.26 -20.86 -31.60
N TRP A 124 8.29 -20.88 -30.72
CA TRP A 124 8.45 -20.48 -29.33
C TRP A 124 7.80 -21.54 -28.44
N LYS A 125 8.23 -21.62 -27.19
CA LYS A 125 7.70 -22.55 -26.21
C LYS A 125 7.22 -21.81 -25.00
N MET A 126 6.09 -22.24 -24.47
CA MET A 126 5.74 -21.97 -23.10
C MET A 126 6.24 -23.13 -22.25
N VAL A 127 6.86 -22.84 -21.12
CA VAL A 127 7.60 -23.83 -20.33
C VAL A 127 7.27 -23.73 -18.85
N GLU A 128 7.32 -24.87 -18.16
CA GLU A 128 7.34 -24.97 -16.71
C GLU A 128 8.72 -25.39 -16.23
N TYR A 129 9.14 -24.87 -15.08
CA TYR A 129 10.36 -25.26 -14.41
C TYR A 129 10.20 -25.13 -12.88
N ASP A 130 11.09 -25.77 -12.11
CA ASP A 130 11.11 -25.61 -10.66
C ASP A 130 11.88 -24.32 -10.27
N PRO A 131 11.22 -23.28 -9.73
CA PRO A 131 11.90 -22.07 -9.30
C PRO A 131 12.85 -22.31 -8.11
N ALA A 132 12.66 -23.40 -7.36
CA ALA A 132 13.56 -23.80 -6.27
C ALA A 132 14.75 -24.66 -6.74
N GLU A 133 14.85 -24.99 -8.04
CA GLU A 133 15.94 -25.79 -8.59
C GLU A 133 17.30 -25.14 -8.30
N GLN A 134 18.18 -25.85 -7.59
CA GLN A 134 19.55 -25.38 -7.38
C GLN A 134 20.38 -25.58 -8.65
N ARG A 135 20.64 -24.46 -9.32
CA ARG A 135 21.42 -24.41 -10.55
C ARG A 135 22.82 -23.87 -10.31
N ALA A 136 23.79 -24.36 -11.08
CA ALA A 136 25.09 -23.69 -11.16
C ALA A 136 24.90 -22.31 -11.82
N GLU A 137 25.75 -21.35 -11.47
CA GLU A 137 25.72 -20.03 -12.11
C GLU A 137 25.87 -20.18 -13.64
N GLY A 138 24.89 -19.67 -14.39
CA GLY A 138 24.83 -19.77 -15.85
C GLY A 138 24.37 -21.12 -16.42
N ALA A 139 23.79 -22.00 -15.60
CA ALA A 139 23.11 -23.20 -16.09
C ALA A 139 21.65 -22.90 -16.47
N ASP A 140 21.19 -23.52 -17.56
CA ASP A 140 19.81 -23.43 -18.04
C ASP A 140 18.83 -24.07 -17.02
N PRO A 141 17.58 -23.60 -16.94
CA PRO A 141 16.50 -24.28 -16.22
C PRO A 141 16.27 -25.69 -16.77
N THR A 142 15.94 -26.64 -15.89
CA THR A 142 15.34 -27.90 -16.34
C THR A 142 13.85 -27.69 -16.55
N PHE A 143 13.42 -27.65 -17.82
CA PHE A 143 11.99 -27.59 -18.13
C PHE A 143 11.32 -28.93 -17.82
N THR A 144 10.28 -28.91 -17.01
CA THR A 144 9.51 -30.10 -16.61
C THR A 144 8.36 -30.39 -17.56
N ASN A 145 7.84 -29.34 -18.17
CA ASN A 145 6.74 -29.41 -19.12
C ASN A 145 6.81 -28.26 -20.13
N SER A 146 6.22 -28.45 -21.31
CA SER A 146 6.21 -27.42 -22.32
C SER A 146 5.13 -27.61 -23.38
N THR A 147 4.68 -26.49 -23.94
CA THR A 147 3.90 -26.46 -25.19
C THR A 147 4.68 -25.64 -26.21
N ARG A 148 4.91 -26.21 -27.40
CA ARG A 148 5.60 -25.52 -28.50
C ARG A 148 4.57 -24.99 -29.50
N VAL A 149 4.78 -23.77 -29.97
CA VAL A 149 4.00 -23.18 -31.06
C VAL A 149 4.93 -22.91 -32.24
N TRP A 150 4.61 -23.51 -33.39
CA TRP A 150 5.39 -23.37 -34.61
C TRP A 150 5.11 -22.05 -35.33
N GLY A 151 6.03 -21.63 -36.21
CA GLY A 151 5.92 -20.38 -36.95
C GLY A 151 4.62 -20.26 -37.76
N ASP A 152 4.16 -21.32 -38.42
CA ASP A 152 2.80 -21.50 -38.89
C ASP A 152 2.00 -22.16 -37.77
N PRO A 153 1.14 -21.44 -37.02
CA PRO A 153 0.83 -21.71 -35.61
C PRO A 153 0.09 -23.04 -35.33
N HIS A 154 0.85 -24.12 -35.46
CA HIS A 154 0.58 -25.44 -34.96
C HIS A 154 1.08 -25.49 -33.52
N VAL A 155 0.21 -25.94 -32.64
CA VAL A 155 0.47 -26.12 -31.22
C VAL A 155 0.74 -27.60 -30.97
N ASP A 156 1.86 -27.85 -30.28
CA ASP A 156 2.39 -29.16 -29.87
C ASP A 156 2.41 -29.18 -28.34
N GLU A 157 1.40 -29.81 -27.77
CA GLU A 157 1.17 -29.95 -26.34
C GLU A 157 2.08 -31.06 -25.79
N GLY A 158 2.95 -30.72 -24.84
CA GLY A 158 3.94 -31.66 -24.30
C GLY A 158 5.24 -31.73 -25.10
N ASP A 159 5.36 -30.97 -26.20
CA ASP A 159 6.58 -30.83 -27.00
C ASP A 159 7.08 -32.19 -27.56
N ASP A 160 6.15 -33.01 -28.07
CA ASP A 160 6.38 -34.38 -28.53
C ASP A 160 6.59 -34.51 -30.05
N ASP A 161 6.68 -33.37 -30.75
CA ASP A 161 6.77 -33.20 -32.21
C ASP A 161 5.49 -33.64 -32.97
N SER A 162 4.34 -33.69 -32.29
CA SER A 162 3.00 -33.84 -32.87
C SER A 162 2.24 -32.52 -32.90
N VAL A 163 1.31 -32.37 -33.84
CA VAL A 163 0.38 -31.23 -33.85
C VAL A 163 -0.90 -31.65 -33.16
N ASP A 164 -1.24 -30.98 -32.07
CA ASP A 164 -2.47 -31.20 -31.33
C ASP A 164 -3.57 -30.28 -31.82
N PHE A 165 -3.28 -28.99 -32.04
CA PHE A 165 -4.21 -28.07 -32.66
C PHE A 165 -3.51 -26.96 -33.44
N ASP A 166 -4.28 -26.19 -34.21
CA ASP A 166 -3.79 -25.00 -34.87
C ASP A 166 -4.76 -23.83 -34.73
N PHE A 167 -4.21 -22.62 -34.68
CA PHE A 167 -4.95 -21.37 -34.79
C PHE A 167 -4.55 -20.64 -36.07
N ASN A 168 -5.39 -19.75 -36.58
CA ASN A 168 -5.11 -19.00 -37.82
C ASN A 168 -5.32 -17.49 -37.70
N GLU A 169 -5.72 -17.03 -36.52
CA GLU A 169 -5.93 -15.63 -36.18
C GLU A 169 -5.29 -15.34 -34.82
N GLN A 170 -5.22 -14.06 -34.48
CA GLN A 170 -4.71 -13.62 -33.21
C GLN A 170 -5.42 -14.32 -32.04
N SER A 171 -4.62 -14.79 -31.09
CA SER A 171 -5.07 -15.62 -29.97
C SER A 171 -4.22 -15.37 -28.74
N THR A 172 -4.76 -15.59 -27.55
CA THR A 172 -4.06 -15.36 -26.27
C THR A 172 -3.99 -16.65 -25.46
N PHE A 173 -2.80 -16.98 -24.97
CA PHE A 173 -2.61 -18.03 -23.98
C PHE A 173 -2.54 -17.40 -22.58
N ILE A 174 -3.25 -17.98 -21.62
CA ILE A 174 -3.21 -17.57 -20.21
C ILE A 174 -2.57 -18.69 -19.40
N THR A 175 -1.43 -18.40 -18.78
CA THR A 175 -0.72 -19.36 -17.93
C THR A 175 -1.49 -19.61 -16.61
N PRO A 176 -1.18 -20.68 -15.87
CA PRO A 176 -1.77 -20.95 -14.55
C PRO A 176 -1.57 -19.83 -13.53
N THR A 177 -0.56 -18.99 -13.73
CA THR A 177 -0.22 -17.85 -12.88
C THR A 177 -0.84 -16.54 -13.38
N GLY A 178 -1.57 -16.57 -14.50
CA GLY A 178 -2.29 -15.42 -15.03
C GLY A 178 -1.47 -14.54 -15.98
N VAL A 179 -0.30 -14.99 -16.45
CA VAL A 179 0.44 -14.29 -17.51
C VAL A 179 -0.33 -14.43 -18.82
N LYS A 180 -0.62 -13.31 -19.47
CA LYS A 180 -1.20 -13.28 -20.83
C LYS A 180 -0.07 -13.33 -21.86
N ILE A 181 -0.23 -14.17 -22.87
CA ILE A 181 0.66 -14.26 -24.03
C ILE A 181 -0.20 -14.10 -25.28
N THR A 182 -0.37 -12.86 -25.73
CA THR A 182 -1.16 -12.51 -26.91
C THR A 182 -0.31 -12.62 -28.16
N VAL A 183 -0.71 -13.53 -29.06
CA VAL A 183 -0.02 -13.88 -30.29
C VAL A 183 -0.65 -13.13 -31.46
N GLU A 184 0.05 -12.15 -32.01
CA GLU A 184 -0.36 -11.49 -33.26
C GLU A 184 0.15 -12.29 -34.46
N THR A 185 -0.75 -12.55 -35.43
CA THR A 185 -0.44 -13.34 -36.62
C THR A 185 -0.38 -12.48 -37.88
N ALA A 186 0.56 -12.75 -38.78
CA ALA A 186 0.67 -12.11 -40.09
C ALA A 186 0.30 -13.08 -41.23
N PRO A 187 -0.28 -12.60 -42.35
CA PRO A 187 -0.55 -13.45 -43.52
C PRO A 187 0.71 -14.07 -44.14
N TYR A 188 0.63 -15.36 -44.46
CA TYR A 188 1.68 -16.12 -45.14
C TYR A 188 1.33 -16.38 -46.61
N GLY A 189 2.00 -15.65 -47.50
CA GLY A 189 1.77 -15.74 -48.95
C GLY A 189 0.33 -15.41 -49.33
N ASN A 190 -0.19 -16.06 -50.38
CA ASN A 190 -1.53 -15.81 -50.92
C ASN A 190 -2.54 -16.92 -50.61
N SER A 191 -2.19 -17.85 -49.72
CA SER A 191 -2.97 -19.06 -49.46
C SER A 191 -4.08 -18.88 -48.42
N GLY A 192 -4.07 -17.75 -47.70
CA GLY A 192 -4.91 -17.54 -46.51
C GLY A 192 -4.32 -18.17 -45.24
N ALA A 193 -3.12 -18.76 -45.31
CA ALA A 193 -2.36 -19.16 -44.13
C ALA A 193 -1.84 -17.93 -43.38
N THR A 194 -1.58 -18.09 -42.08
CA THR A 194 -0.96 -17.09 -41.23
C THR A 194 0.25 -17.69 -40.52
N VAL A 195 1.11 -16.82 -40.01
CA VAL A 195 2.28 -17.15 -39.21
C VAL A 195 2.31 -16.25 -37.97
N THR A 196 2.91 -16.73 -36.89
CA THR A 196 3.19 -15.89 -35.72
C THR A 196 4.10 -14.73 -36.11
N ASP A 197 3.73 -13.50 -35.74
CA ASP A 197 4.52 -12.29 -35.98
C ASP A 197 5.05 -11.66 -34.70
N ASN A 198 4.15 -11.34 -33.77
CA ASN A 198 4.51 -10.66 -32.53
C ASN A 198 3.91 -11.39 -31.33
N LEU A 199 4.64 -11.36 -30.21
CA LEU A 199 4.15 -11.79 -28.90
C LEU A 199 4.08 -10.57 -28.01
N TYR A 200 2.90 -10.33 -27.43
CA TYR A 200 2.67 -9.34 -26.39
C TYR A 200 2.39 -10.10 -25.10
N ILE A 201 3.30 -10.00 -24.14
CA ILE A 201 3.25 -10.77 -22.90
C ILE A 201 3.08 -9.80 -21.74
N SER A 202 2.09 -10.04 -20.88
CA SER A 202 1.77 -9.15 -19.76
C SER A 202 1.35 -9.90 -18.50
N ARG A 203 1.73 -9.35 -17.35
CA ARG A 203 1.17 -9.66 -16.03
C ARG A 203 1.24 -8.37 -15.21
N GLY A 204 0.10 -7.71 -15.00
CA GLY A 204 0.10 -6.36 -14.43
C GLY A 204 0.97 -5.38 -15.23
N ASP A 205 1.94 -4.76 -14.55
CA ASP A 205 2.91 -3.82 -15.16
C ASP A 205 4.12 -4.53 -15.80
N ASP A 206 4.33 -5.82 -15.52
CA ASP A 206 5.34 -6.63 -16.20
C ASP A 206 4.93 -6.86 -17.65
N GLN A 207 5.82 -6.51 -18.56
CA GLN A 207 5.60 -6.61 -19.99
C GLN A 207 6.83 -7.17 -20.71
N ALA A 208 6.59 -8.03 -21.67
CA ALA A 208 7.58 -8.42 -22.67
C ALA A 208 6.99 -8.34 -24.06
N VAL A 209 7.78 -7.89 -25.03
CA VAL A 209 7.38 -7.84 -26.44
C VAL A 209 8.42 -8.54 -27.28
N VAL A 210 7.97 -9.48 -28.11
CA VAL A 210 8.76 -10.08 -29.18
C VAL A 210 8.17 -9.64 -30.50
N THR A 211 8.95 -9.00 -31.38
CA THR A 211 8.46 -8.57 -32.70
C THR A 211 9.26 -9.17 -33.83
N GLY A 212 8.63 -9.37 -35.00
CA GLY A 212 9.30 -9.76 -36.23
C GLY A 212 9.61 -11.27 -36.31
N LEU A 213 8.82 -12.10 -35.64
CA LEU A 213 8.91 -13.56 -35.78
C LEU A 213 8.54 -14.00 -37.21
N SER A 214 7.60 -13.30 -37.86
CA SER A 214 7.12 -13.65 -39.21
C SER A 214 8.09 -13.31 -40.34
N ASP A 215 9.08 -12.44 -40.12
CA ASP A 215 10.08 -12.02 -41.12
C ASP A 215 10.95 -13.20 -41.63
N ASN A 216 10.79 -14.38 -41.03
CA ASN A 216 11.44 -15.64 -41.40
C ASN A 216 10.67 -16.48 -42.43
N ALA A 217 9.49 -16.03 -42.85
CA ALA A 217 8.60 -16.71 -43.78
C ALA A 217 9.25 -17.13 -45.12
N ASN A 218 10.42 -16.58 -45.48
CA ASN A 218 11.09 -16.82 -46.76
C ASN A 218 12.33 -17.72 -46.71
N GLY A 219 12.55 -18.45 -45.61
CA GLY A 219 13.60 -19.47 -45.48
C GLY A 219 14.99 -18.88 -45.26
N GLY A 220 15.58 -19.21 -44.10
CA GLY A 220 16.96 -18.85 -43.77
C GLY A 220 17.16 -17.97 -42.53
N GLY A 221 16.15 -17.83 -41.66
CA GLY A 221 16.33 -17.31 -40.29
C GLY A 221 17.04 -15.96 -40.24
N GLN A 222 16.40 -14.88 -40.67
CA GLN A 222 16.95 -13.56 -40.39
C GLN A 222 16.61 -13.20 -38.94
N GLY A 223 17.64 -13.12 -38.09
CA GLY A 223 17.53 -12.71 -36.69
C GLY A 223 17.28 -11.21 -36.51
N ASN A 224 16.32 -10.64 -37.23
CA ASN A 224 15.90 -9.25 -37.07
C ASN A 224 14.73 -9.10 -36.08
N ASP A 225 14.35 -10.20 -35.41
CA ASP A 225 13.40 -10.18 -34.31
C ASP A 225 13.99 -9.51 -33.08
N PHE A 226 13.18 -8.68 -32.47
CA PHE A 226 13.52 -7.87 -31.31
C PHE A 226 12.77 -8.38 -30.10
N LEU A 227 13.46 -8.48 -28.96
CA LEU A 227 12.90 -8.82 -27.66
C LEU A 227 13.20 -7.65 -26.72
N ASP A 228 12.16 -7.14 -26.06
CA ASP A 228 12.25 -6.15 -25.00
C ASP A 228 11.42 -6.58 -23.80
N VAL A 229 11.86 -6.20 -22.59
CA VAL A 229 11.18 -6.49 -21.33
C VAL A 229 11.25 -5.27 -20.41
N ALA A 230 10.12 -4.94 -19.77
CA ALA A 230 9.99 -3.86 -18.80
C ALA A 230 9.00 -4.25 -17.70
N SER A 231 9.14 -3.65 -16.52
CA SER A 231 8.23 -3.84 -15.37
C SER A 231 7.50 -2.54 -14.98
N ASP A 232 7.26 -1.67 -15.96
CA ASP A 232 6.61 -0.36 -15.75
C ASP A 232 5.43 -0.10 -16.70
N GLY A 233 4.95 -1.14 -17.39
CA GLY A 233 3.83 -1.03 -18.33
C GLY A 233 4.12 -0.20 -19.59
N SER A 234 5.38 0.14 -19.88
CA SER A 234 5.71 1.13 -20.92
C SER A 234 5.85 0.56 -22.34
N LEU A 235 5.92 -0.76 -22.51
CA LEU A 235 6.20 -1.38 -23.81
C LEU A 235 4.96 -1.38 -24.71
N PHE A 236 3.78 -1.63 -24.15
CA PHE A 236 2.52 -1.59 -24.89
C PHE A 236 1.32 -1.33 -23.97
N ASP A 237 0.21 -0.93 -24.58
CA ASP A 237 -1.08 -0.82 -23.92
C ASP A 237 -1.86 -2.11 -24.19
N ASP A 238 -2.03 -2.97 -23.18
CA ASP A 238 -2.72 -4.27 -23.27
C ASP A 238 -4.15 -4.11 -23.79
N ALA A 239 -4.83 -3.03 -23.39
CA ALA A 239 -6.19 -2.70 -23.81
C ALA A 239 -6.31 -2.40 -25.31
N THR A 240 -5.19 -2.16 -26.00
CA THR A 240 -5.16 -1.98 -27.46
C THR A 240 -4.91 -3.27 -28.22
N LYS A 241 -4.63 -4.38 -27.52
CA LYS A 241 -4.38 -5.70 -28.10
C LYS A 241 -5.66 -6.52 -28.06
N ASN A 242 -6.04 -7.07 -29.21
CA ASN A 242 -7.20 -7.96 -29.29
C ASN A 242 -6.81 -9.33 -28.70
N ASP A 243 -7.49 -9.81 -27.68
CA ASP A 243 -7.16 -11.13 -27.11
C ASP A 243 -7.60 -12.30 -28.02
N GLY A 244 -8.51 -12.04 -28.97
CA GLY A 244 -8.90 -13.02 -29.98
C GLY A 244 -9.48 -14.30 -29.38
N THR A 245 -8.97 -15.46 -29.79
CA THR A 245 -9.34 -16.73 -29.13
C THR A 245 -8.46 -16.94 -27.90
N ILE A 246 -9.09 -17.25 -26.76
CA ILE A 246 -8.38 -17.36 -25.49
C ILE A 246 -8.24 -18.83 -25.10
N PHE A 247 -7.00 -19.24 -24.86
CA PHE A 247 -6.59 -20.55 -24.39
C PHE A 247 -6.18 -20.47 -22.93
N VAL A 248 -6.76 -21.33 -22.11
CA VAL A 248 -6.44 -21.51 -20.68
C VAL A 248 -5.97 -22.93 -20.47
N THR A 249 -5.12 -23.16 -19.47
CA THR A 249 -4.66 -24.52 -19.18
C THR A 249 -5.79 -25.39 -18.60
N ASN A 250 -5.76 -26.69 -18.86
CA ASN A 250 -6.58 -27.67 -18.17
C ASN A 250 -5.94 -28.00 -16.81
N ASN A 251 -6.64 -27.71 -15.72
CA ASN A 251 -6.16 -27.96 -14.34
C ASN A 251 -4.79 -27.35 -13.98
N GLY A 252 -4.34 -26.29 -14.67
CA GLY A 252 -3.06 -25.65 -14.39
C GLY A 252 -1.85 -26.31 -15.06
N ASP A 253 -2.06 -27.17 -16.06
CA ASP A 253 -1.00 -27.91 -16.77
C ASP A 253 -0.62 -27.20 -18.08
N MET A 254 0.63 -26.74 -18.21
CA MET A 254 1.13 -26.06 -19.41
C MET A 254 1.31 -26.95 -20.65
N SER A 255 0.91 -28.22 -20.58
CA SER A 255 0.83 -29.16 -21.72
C SER A 255 -0.58 -29.60 -22.06
N ASP A 256 -1.60 -28.93 -21.54
CA ASP A 256 -2.99 -29.28 -21.82
C ASP A 256 -3.81 -27.98 -21.84
N TRP A 257 -4.33 -27.61 -23.01
CA TRP A 257 -5.00 -26.34 -23.23
C TRP A 257 -6.46 -26.53 -23.65
N ALA A 258 -7.32 -25.70 -23.10
CA ALA A 258 -8.72 -25.58 -23.47
C ALA A 258 -9.04 -24.16 -23.96
N ALA A 259 -10.00 -24.04 -24.88
CA ALA A 259 -10.54 -22.74 -25.23
C ALA A 259 -11.50 -22.26 -24.13
N LEU A 260 -11.34 -21.02 -23.67
CA LEU A 260 -12.11 -20.43 -22.54
C LEU A 260 -13.63 -20.58 -22.68
N ASN A 261 -14.16 -20.46 -23.91
CA ASN A 261 -15.59 -20.56 -24.23
C ASN A 261 -15.92 -21.79 -25.11
N GLY A 262 -15.03 -22.79 -25.19
CA GLY A 262 -15.13 -23.92 -26.10
C GLY A 262 -15.25 -25.28 -25.42
N ASP A 263 -15.64 -26.28 -26.20
CA ASP A 263 -15.38 -27.68 -25.83
C ASP A 263 -13.85 -27.93 -25.85
N ASP A 264 -13.40 -28.94 -25.12
CA ASP A 264 -12.01 -29.43 -25.09
C ASP A 264 -11.40 -29.51 -26.50
N ILE A 265 -10.15 -29.07 -26.67
CA ILE A 265 -9.51 -28.99 -27.97
C ILE A 265 -9.08 -30.40 -28.39
N SER A 266 -9.99 -31.14 -29.02
CA SER A 266 -9.63 -32.50 -29.47
C SER A 266 -8.66 -32.45 -30.66
N GLY A 267 -7.64 -33.31 -30.62
CA GLY A 267 -6.54 -33.36 -31.59
C GLY A 267 -6.93 -33.23 -33.07
N GLY A 268 -6.23 -32.34 -33.79
CA GLY A 268 -6.38 -32.05 -35.22
C GLY A 268 -7.47 -31.04 -35.56
N ILE A 269 -8.05 -30.35 -34.57
CA ILE A 269 -8.99 -29.26 -34.78
C ILE A 269 -8.23 -27.97 -35.16
N LYS A 270 -8.68 -27.35 -36.26
CA LYS A 270 -8.40 -25.93 -36.52
C LYS A 270 -9.37 -25.13 -35.68
N VAL A 271 -8.89 -24.44 -34.66
CA VAL A 271 -9.76 -23.66 -33.77
C VAL A 271 -10.25 -22.43 -34.54
N ALA A 272 -11.40 -22.58 -35.19
CA ALA A 272 -12.09 -21.50 -35.89
C ALA A 272 -13.09 -20.82 -34.93
N GLN A 273 -12.61 -19.78 -34.25
CA GLN A 273 -13.32 -18.55 -33.89
C GLN A 273 -14.69 -18.68 -33.21
N THR A 274 -14.71 -18.53 -31.89
CA THR A 274 -15.66 -17.59 -31.30
C THR A 274 -14.81 -16.43 -30.83
N GLU A 275 -14.74 -15.35 -31.61
CA GLU A 275 -13.98 -14.16 -31.22
C GLU A 275 -14.43 -13.74 -29.82
N VAL A 276 -13.53 -13.81 -28.83
CA VAL A 276 -13.65 -12.95 -27.67
C VAL A 276 -13.09 -11.62 -28.13
N THR A 277 -13.95 -10.77 -28.69
CA THR A 277 -13.57 -9.41 -29.13
C THR A 277 -13.35 -8.46 -27.96
N GLU A 278 -13.49 -8.96 -26.73
CA GLU A 278 -13.40 -8.18 -25.50
C GLU A 278 -12.06 -8.46 -24.83
N GLU A 279 -11.44 -7.40 -24.31
CA GLU A 279 -10.25 -7.50 -23.48
C GLU A 279 -10.58 -8.28 -22.20
N ILE A 280 -9.73 -9.24 -21.89
CA ILE A 280 -9.76 -9.98 -20.63
C ILE A 280 -8.67 -9.47 -19.72
N THR A 281 -9.04 -9.21 -18.47
CA THR A 281 -8.08 -8.99 -17.39
C THR A 281 -7.81 -10.31 -16.70
N THR A 282 -6.53 -10.65 -16.56
CA THR A 282 -6.09 -11.80 -15.79
C THR A 282 -5.46 -11.35 -14.48
N LEU A 283 -5.67 -12.15 -13.44
CA LEU A 283 -5.01 -11.97 -12.17
C LEU A 283 -4.53 -13.32 -11.65
N PRO A 284 -3.38 -13.37 -10.97
CA PRO A 284 -2.94 -14.60 -10.34
C PRO A 284 -3.93 -15.05 -9.27
N LEU A 285 -4.14 -16.35 -9.14
CA LEU A 285 -5.08 -16.96 -8.19
C LEU A 285 -4.48 -17.08 -6.77
N THR A 286 -3.94 -15.97 -6.26
CA THR A 286 -3.34 -15.91 -4.91
C THR A 286 -4.40 -15.99 -3.81
N ASP A 287 -3.98 -16.36 -2.59
CA ASP A 287 -4.87 -16.35 -1.42
C ASP A 287 -5.43 -14.94 -1.15
N LYS A 288 -4.61 -13.90 -1.39
CA LYS A 288 -5.02 -12.50 -1.29
C LYS A 288 -6.15 -12.17 -2.26
N ASN A 289 -6.01 -12.51 -3.54
CA ASN A 289 -7.03 -12.22 -4.57
C ASN A 289 -8.33 -13.00 -4.31
N LYS A 290 -8.25 -14.26 -3.88
CA LYS A 290 -9.44 -15.04 -3.47
C LYS A 290 -10.14 -14.43 -2.26
N GLU A 291 -9.36 -14.02 -1.27
CA GLU A 291 -9.88 -13.44 -0.05
C GLU A 291 -10.59 -12.10 -0.35
N MET A 292 -10.04 -11.28 -1.26
CA MET A 292 -10.65 -10.02 -1.70
C MET A 292 -12.00 -10.23 -2.41
N LEU A 293 -12.07 -11.16 -3.37
CA LEU A 293 -13.33 -11.51 -4.03
C LEU A 293 -14.37 -12.04 -3.04
N THR A 294 -13.96 -12.95 -2.15
CA THR A 294 -14.83 -13.51 -1.10
C THR A 294 -15.38 -12.41 -0.19
N LYS A 295 -14.54 -11.45 0.20
CA LYS A 295 -14.93 -10.29 1.01
C LYS A 295 -15.91 -9.39 0.27
N ALA A 296 -15.76 -9.24 -1.04
CA ALA A 296 -16.70 -8.53 -1.92
C ALA A 296 -18.04 -9.27 -2.12
N GLY A 297 -18.20 -10.46 -1.52
CA GLY A 297 -19.40 -11.28 -1.67
C GLY A 297 -19.46 -12.03 -3.01
N LEU A 298 -18.32 -12.16 -3.68
CA LEU A 298 -18.15 -12.86 -4.95
C LEU A 298 -17.46 -14.20 -4.68
N ASP A 299 -17.85 -15.25 -5.40
CA ASP A 299 -17.17 -16.55 -5.31
C ASP A 299 -15.96 -16.54 -6.27
N PRO A 300 -14.71 -16.70 -5.79
CA PRO A 300 -13.54 -16.77 -6.67
C PRO A 300 -13.65 -17.87 -7.73
N ALA A 301 -14.38 -18.96 -7.44
CA ALA A 301 -14.56 -20.06 -8.37
C ALA A 301 -15.34 -19.65 -9.64
N ASP A 302 -16.18 -18.63 -9.57
CA ASP A 302 -16.95 -18.12 -10.72
C ASP A 302 -16.06 -17.38 -11.74
N TYR A 303 -14.82 -17.02 -11.36
CA TYR A 303 -13.86 -16.28 -12.19
C TYR A 303 -12.58 -17.06 -12.42
N THR A 304 -12.48 -18.30 -11.92
CA THR A 304 -11.25 -19.09 -11.98
C THR A 304 -11.26 -19.97 -13.21
N GLU A 305 -10.32 -19.73 -14.12
CA GLU A 305 -10.14 -20.51 -15.36
C GLU A 305 -8.66 -20.84 -15.54
N GLY A 306 -8.37 -22.10 -15.83
CA GLY A 306 -7.01 -22.62 -16.02
C GLY A 306 -5.97 -22.23 -14.98
N GLY A 307 -6.37 -22.11 -13.72
CA GLY A 307 -5.47 -21.79 -12.60
C GLY A 307 -5.34 -20.31 -12.27
N ALA A 308 -5.87 -19.41 -13.11
CA ALA A 308 -5.85 -17.97 -12.91
C ALA A 308 -7.26 -17.40 -12.73
N LEU A 309 -7.37 -16.16 -12.24
CA LEU A 309 -8.61 -15.40 -12.35
C LEU A 309 -8.66 -14.78 -13.74
N VAL A 310 -9.74 -15.02 -14.48
CA VAL A 310 -9.95 -14.58 -15.85
C VAL A 310 -11.26 -13.81 -15.91
N LEU A 311 -11.19 -12.50 -16.09
CA LEU A 311 -12.34 -11.60 -15.99
C LEU A 311 -12.56 -10.87 -17.31
N THR A 312 -13.78 -10.93 -17.83
CA THR A 312 -14.21 -10.00 -18.89
C THR A 312 -14.24 -8.56 -18.36
N SER A 313 -14.21 -7.60 -19.28
CA SER A 313 -14.38 -6.18 -18.94
C SER A 313 -15.64 -5.89 -18.09
N THR A 314 -16.74 -6.62 -18.33
CA THR A 314 -17.99 -6.48 -17.56
C THR A 314 -17.88 -7.07 -16.15
N GLU A 315 -17.24 -8.22 -16.02
CA GLU A 315 -16.98 -8.86 -14.73
C GLU A 315 -16.01 -8.03 -13.89
N MET A 316 -14.94 -7.51 -14.49
CA MET A 316 -14.00 -6.61 -13.83
C MET A 316 -14.70 -5.34 -13.31
N ALA A 317 -15.57 -4.73 -14.12
CA ALA A 317 -16.38 -3.59 -13.67
C ALA A 317 -17.31 -3.95 -12.49
N SER A 318 -17.84 -5.17 -12.47
CA SER A 318 -18.70 -5.67 -11.39
C SER A 318 -17.90 -5.94 -10.12
N VAL A 319 -16.72 -6.57 -10.23
CA VAL A 319 -15.77 -6.78 -9.13
C VAL A 319 -15.35 -5.45 -8.53
N LYS A 320 -14.96 -4.49 -9.37
CA LYS A 320 -14.61 -3.14 -8.94
C LYS A 320 -15.75 -2.47 -8.17
N THR A 321 -16.98 -2.54 -8.70
CA THR A 321 -18.16 -1.99 -8.02
C THR A 321 -18.41 -2.68 -6.67
N ALA A 322 -18.31 -4.00 -6.61
CA ALA A 322 -18.49 -4.76 -5.38
C ALA A 322 -17.43 -4.40 -4.34
N MET A 323 -16.18 -4.26 -4.75
CA MET A 323 -15.09 -3.82 -3.87
C MET A 323 -15.22 -2.37 -3.43
N GLU A 324 -15.64 -1.48 -4.31
CA GLU A 324 -15.95 -0.09 -3.95
C GLU A 324 -17.06 -0.01 -2.89
N SER A 325 -18.03 -0.96 -2.92
CA SER A 325 -19.12 -1.06 -1.95
C SER A 325 -18.71 -1.59 -0.58
N LEU A 326 -17.55 -2.24 -0.45
CA LEU A 326 -16.98 -2.61 0.85
C LEU A 326 -16.54 -1.38 1.64
N PHE A 327 -16.22 -0.28 0.94
CA PHE A 327 -15.87 1.01 1.55
C PHE A 327 -17.12 1.74 2.06
N THR A 328 -17.63 1.31 3.20
CA THR A 328 -18.70 2.00 3.91
C THR A 328 -18.32 2.29 5.35
N ILE A 329 -18.52 3.53 5.78
CA ILE A 329 -18.36 3.92 7.19
C ILE A 329 -19.71 3.75 7.86
N GLU A 330 -19.80 3.00 8.96
CA GLU A 330 -21.05 2.91 9.72
C GLU A 330 -21.49 4.31 10.16
N ALA A 331 -22.76 4.66 9.92
CA ALA A 331 -23.32 5.98 10.21
C ALA A 331 -23.62 6.16 11.72
N THR A 332 -22.63 5.93 12.57
CA THR A 332 -22.75 6.16 14.01
C THR A 332 -22.67 7.65 14.33
N PRO A 333 -23.30 8.14 15.42
CA PRO A 333 -23.17 9.53 15.85
C PRO A 333 -21.72 9.99 16.07
N GLU A 334 -20.86 9.09 16.53
CA GLU A 334 -19.43 9.35 16.74
C GLU A 334 -18.69 9.54 15.42
N ASN A 335 -18.95 8.69 14.43
CA ASN A 335 -18.31 8.79 13.10
C ASN A 335 -18.78 10.04 12.35
N ILE A 336 -20.08 10.38 12.43
CA ILE A 336 -20.64 11.59 11.82
C ILE A 336 -20.01 12.83 12.46
N ALA A 337 -19.96 12.92 13.79
CA ALA A 337 -19.39 14.05 14.49
C ALA A 337 -17.90 14.25 14.14
N LEU A 338 -17.14 13.16 14.04
CA LEU A 338 -15.73 13.23 13.66
C LEU A 338 -15.53 13.70 12.21
N LEU A 339 -16.36 13.22 11.28
CA LEU A 339 -16.35 13.69 9.89
C LEU A 339 -16.71 15.18 9.79
N GLU A 340 -17.69 15.65 10.55
CA GLU A 340 -18.03 17.08 10.64
C GLU A 340 -16.86 17.91 11.20
N GLU A 341 -16.16 17.39 12.21
CA GLU A 341 -15.00 18.04 12.82
C GLU A 341 -13.79 18.11 11.88
N MET A 342 -13.60 17.09 11.04
CA MET A 342 -12.63 17.08 9.94
C MET A 342 -13.04 18.02 8.79
N GLY A 343 -14.26 18.54 8.80
CA GLY A 343 -14.81 19.46 7.80
C GLY A 343 -15.45 18.79 6.59
N ALA A 344 -15.75 17.49 6.66
CA ALA A 344 -16.36 16.74 5.56
C ALA A 344 -17.79 17.24 5.30
N ASP A 345 -18.15 17.46 4.03
CA ASP A 345 -19.53 17.77 3.67
C ASP A 345 -20.35 16.48 3.65
N ILE A 346 -21.02 16.20 4.77
CA ILE A 346 -21.83 14.99 4.94
C ILE A 346 -23.24 15.18 4.37
N SER A 347 -23.57 16.33 3.77
CA SER A 347 -24.90 16.65 3.27
C SER A 347 -25.23 15.97 1.94
N THR A 348 -24.21 15.52 1.20
CA THR A 348 -24.33 14.80 -0.08
C THR A 348 -24.41 13.28 0.09
N LEU A 349 -24.11 12.76 1.28
CA LEU A 349 -24.06 11.32 1.54
C LEU A 349 -25.46 10.74 1.69
N GLN A 350 -25.69 9.56 1.10
CA GLN A 350 -26.97 8.88 1.17
C GLN A 350 -27.14 8.21 2.54
N TYR A 351 -28.13 8.66 3.32
CA TYR A 351 -28.30 8.20 4.71
C TYR A 351 -29.12 6.91 4.83
N GLY A 352 -28.51 5.92 5.47
CA GLY A 352 -29.07 4.65 5.95
C GLY A 352 -28.31 4.18 7.20
N SER A 353 -28.00 2.88 7.33
CA SER A 353 -27.08 2.38 8.38
C SER A 353 -25.59 2.62 8.07
N ALA A 354 -25.26 3.14 6.89
CA ALA A 354 -23.90 3.33 6.41
C ALA A 354 -23.76 4.61 5.57
N LEU A 355 -22.56 5.21 5.59
CA LEU A 355 -22.12 6.33 4.77
C LEU A 355 -21.35 5.78 3.57
N VAL A 356 -21.78 6.16 2.37
CA VAL A 356 -21.19 5.75 1.09
C VAL A 356 -20.52 6.96 0.46
N PHE A 357 -19.27 6.82 0.05
CA PHE A 357 -18.46 7.88 -0.55
C PHE A 357 -18.08 7.53 -1.98
N THR A 358 -18.12 8.51 -2.89
CA THR A 358 -17.55 8.40 -4.23
C THR A 358 -16.01 8.33 -4.18
N PRO A 359 -15.31 7.81 -5.19
CA PRO A 359 -13.84 7.75 -5.19
C PRO A 359 -13.16 9.10 -4.93
N ALA A 360 -13.67 10.17 -5.53
CA ALA A 360 -13.15 11.53 -5.29
C ALA A 360 -13.41 12.01 -3.86
N GLU A 361 -14.55 11.67 -3.26
CA GLU A 361 -14.82 11.96 -1.84
C GLU A 361 -13.90 11.16 -0.91
N LYS A 362 -13.52 9.92 -1.28
CA LYS A 362 -12.56 9.10 -0.52
C LYS A 362 -11.16 9.72 -0.50
N GLU A 363 -10.65 10.14 -1.65
CA GLU A 363 -9.33 10.81 -1.74
C GLU A 363 -9.32 12.13 -0.94
N ASN A 364 -10.39 12.92 -1.07
CA ASN A 364 -10.56 14.14 -0.27
C ASN A 364 -10.60 13.83 1.23
N LEU A 365 -11.31 12.79 1.66
CA LEU A 365 -11.37 12.39 3.07
C LEU A 365 -10.03 11.90 3.62
N ALA A 366 -9.23 11.20 2.81
CA ALA A 366 -7.88 10.79 3.20
C ALA A 366 -7.00 12.02 3.45
N GLN A 367 -7.03 13.00 2.54
CA GLN A 367 -6.29 14.25 2.70
C GLN A 367 -6.78 15.05 3.91
N MET A 368 -8.10 15.21 4.07
CA MET A 368 -8.69 15.91 5.21
C MET A 368 -8.34 15.26 6.54
N SER A 369 -8.27 13.92 6.57
CA SER A 369 -7.82 13.19 7.75
C SER A 369 -6.37 13.44 8.08
N SER A 370 -5.49 13.47 7.07
CA SER A 370 -4.07 13.79 7.26
C SER A 370 -3.91 15.21 7.80
N ASP A 371 -4.58 16.18 7.17
CA ASP A 371 -4.53 17.59 7.58
C ASP A 371 -5.06 17.80 8.99
N TYR A 372 -6.14 17.09 9.36
CA TYR A 372 -6.71 17.14 10.70
C TYR A 372 -5.76 16.55 11.75
N VAL A 373 -5.11 15.41 11.48
CA VAL A 373 -4.09 14.82 12.36
C VAL A 373 -2.88 15.74 12.53
N ASP A 374 -2.40 16.35 11.44
CA ASP A 374 -1.30 17.32 11.49
C ASP A 374 -1.66 18.55 12.32
N SER A 375 -2.90 19.04 12.20
CA SER A 375 -3.40 20.17 12.98
C SER A 375 -3.45 19.85 14.48
N LEU A 376 -3.94 18.66 14.85
CA LEU A 376 -4.01 18.20 16.24
C LEU A 376 -2.61 17.95 16.81
N THR A 377 -1.70 17.39 16.01
CA THR A 377 -0.30 17.17 16.40
C THR A 377 0.41 18.50 16.66
N SER A 378 0.26 19.47 15.76
CA SER A 378 0.81 20.82 15.90
C SER A 378 0.25 21.53 17.14
N ARG A 379 -1.06 21.40 17.40
CA ARG A 379 -1.70 21.91 18.61
C ARG A 379 -1.14 21.24 19.87
N SER A 380 -1.06 19.91 19.89
CA SER A 380 -0.48 19.15 21.01
C SER A 380 0.97 19.54 21.30
N GLN A 381 1.80 19.73 20.27
CA GLN A 381 3.17 20.24 20.43
C GLN A 381 3.21 21.65 21.05
N THR A 382 2.32 22.54 20.60
CA THR A 382 2.21 23.90 21.16
C THR A 382 1.80 23.86 22.62
N GLU A 383 0.83 23.02 22.97
CA GLU A 383 0.32 22.83 24.32
C GLU A 383 1.36 22.19 25.25
N LEU A 384 2.20 21.27 24.76
CA LEU A 384 3.33 20.70 25.49
C LEU A 384 4.40 21.75 25.82
N ILE A 385 4.69 22.65 24.88
CA ILE A 385 5.62 23.78 25.13
C ILE A 385 5.04 24.71 26.20
N ALA A 386 3.72 25.00 26.14
CA ALA A 386 3.05 25.81 27.14
C ALA A 386 3.06 25.14 28.53
N LEU A 387 2.80 23.83 28.59
CA LEU A 387 2.87 23.03 29.81
C LEU A 387 4.29 23.04 30.39
N GLN A 388 5.33 22.87 29.57
CA GLN A 388 6.72 22.93 30.04
C GLN A 388 7.08 24.31 30.59
N SER A 389 6.58 25.39 29.97
CA SER A 389 6.72 26.75 30.50
C SER A 389 6.03 26.93 31.86
N LEU A 390 4.82 26.39 32.03
CA LEU A 390 4.08 26.41 33.29
C LEU A 390 4.80 25.62 34.39
N MET A 391 5.29 24.42 34.08
CA MET A 391 6.07 23.59 35.01
C MET A 391 7.36 24.30 35.46
N ASN A 392 8.09 24.94 34.54
CA ASN A 392 9.27 25.72 34.90
C ASN A 392 8.93 26.88 35.86
N LYS A 393 7.81 27.58 35.62
CA LYS A 393 7.33 28.65 36.51
C LYS A 393 6.89 28.12 37.87
N TYR A 394 6.30 26.93 37.91
CA TYR A 394 5.92 26.23 39.13
C TYR A 394 7.17 25.87 39.95
N ASP A 395 8.17 25.24 39.35
CA ASP A 395 9.45 24.92 39.98
C ASP A 395 10.18 26.14 40.54
N GLU A 396 10.15 27.26 39.79
CA GLU A 396 10.69 28.53 40.28
C GLU A 396 9.92 29.06 41.50
N ASN A 397 8.58 28.94 41.51
CA ASN A 397 7.76 29.35 42.65
C ASN A 397 8.08 28.48 43.89
N VAL A 398 8.16 27.16 43.73
CA VAL A 398 8.55 26.23 44.81
C VAL A 398 9.94 26.55 45.36
N LYS A 399 10.92 26.84 44.49
CA LYS A 399 12.26 27.29 44.92
C LYS A 399 12.20 28.61 45.69
N GLN A 400 11.40 29.58 45.24
CA GLN A 400 11.21 30.85 45.94
C GLN A 400 10.56 30.65 47.32
N GLN A 401 9.52 29.82 47.41
CA GLN A 401 8.89 29.46 48.68
C GLN A 401 9.88 28.78 49.64
N THR A 402 10.66 27.83 49.14
CA THR A 402 11.68 27.12 49.93
C THR A 402 12.74 28.08 50.47
N ASN A 403 13.23 28.99 49.64
CA ASN A 403 14.19 30.00 50.05
C ASN A 403 13.60 31.00 51.06
N MET A 404 12.35 31.42 50.87
CA MET A 404 11.64 32.29 51.81
C MET A 404 11.39 31.59 53.14
N LEU A 405 11.03 30.30 53.13
CA LEU A 405 10.84 29.48 54.32
C LEU A 405 12.15 29.31 55.08
N SER A 406 13.24 29.00 54.38
CA SER A 406 14.58 28.90 54.97
C SER A 406 15.02 30.24 55.58
N THR A 407 14.73 31.36 54.93
CA THR A 407 15.05 32.70 55.44
C THR A 407 14.23 33.00 56.69
N ALA A 408 12.93 32.71 56.67
CA ALA A 408 12.04 32.90 57.84
C ALA A 408 12.47 32.05 59.03
N HIS A 409 12.89 30.80 58.82
CA HIS A 409 13.42 29.94 59.88
C HIS A 409 14.72 30.50 60.48
N GLY A 410 15.68 30.88 59.64
CA GLY A 410 16.96 31.46 60.12
C GLY A 410 16.75 32.77 60.89
N GLU A 411 15.76 33.57 60.49
CA GLU A 411 15.41 34.81 61.20
C GLU A 411 14.73 34.54 62.54
N ASN A 412 13.80 33.58 62.61
CA ASN A 412 13.19 33.17 63.87
C ASN A 412 14.23 32.59 64.84
N ASP A 413 15.17 31.79 64.37
CA ASP A 413 16.25 31.24 65.20
C ASP A 413 17.17 32.34 65.74
N SER A 414 17.45 33.38 64.94
CA SER A 414 18.20 34.58 65.37
C SER A 414 17.45 35.39 66.43
N ILE A 415 16.13 35.55 66.28
CA ILE A 415 15.29 36.25 67.27
C ILE A 415 15.26 35.48 68.60
N ILE A 416 15.05 34.16 68.55
CA ILE A 416 15.06 33.28 69.73
C ILE A 416 16.44 33.27 70.38
N GLY A 417 17.52 33.28 69.60
CA GLY A 417 18.89 33.39 70.09
C GLY A 417 19.18 34.71 70.79
N ASN A 418 18.69 35.84 70.24
CA ASN A 418 18.90 37.18 70.80
C ASN A 418 17.98 37.51 71.99
N THR A 419 16.84 36.81 72.13
CA THR A 419 15.94 36.92 73.29
C THR A 419 16.29 35.94 74.43
N ARG A 420 17.30 35.08 74.25
CA ARG A 420 17.84 34.16 75.27
C ARG A 420 18.93 34.76 76.16
N ILE A 421 19.09 36.08 76.18
CA ILE A 421 19.91 36.84 77.14
C ILE A 421 18.95 37.53 78.10
#